data_AF-A0A971Q4R4-F1
#
_entry.id   AF-A0A971Q4R4-F1
#
_cell.length_a   1.000
_cell.length_b   1.000
_cell.length_c   1.000
_cell.angle_alpha   90.00
_cell.angle_beta   90.00
_cell.angle_gamma   90.00
#
_symmetry.space_group_name_H-M   'P 1'
#
loop_
_entity.id
_entity.type
_entity.pdbx_description
1 polymer ?
#
loop_
_entity_poly.entity_id
_entity_poly.type
_entity_poly.pdbx_seq_one_letter_code
_entity_poly.pdbx_strand_id
1 'polypeptide(L)'
;MKTRSFTLIELLVVVAIVAVLVAILLPALTAARDQARSTICATNLRQVGTAYRLYADEHSGRLPPNWDPTISNPDWYHWHEYVGKQIPSDSNVWVCPTNPWHSGQVYGINVHVSYANDFEALSVFDDLLTSEAFLFGDGPNGWKNLSWTYGVPGADYGAGGLHLRHAERAMVVMLDGHTEARTDGEIPAAHVSFWSGR
;
A
#
# COMPACT_ATOMS: atom_id res chain seq x y z
N MET A 1 66.10 -3.98 2.13
CA MET A 1 64.71 -3.49 2.13
C MET A 1 64.24 -3.35 3.57
N LYS A 2 63.85 -2.16 4.01
CA LYS A 2 63.25 -1.95 5.35
C LYS A 2 61.77 -2.31 5.27
N THR A 3 61.36 -3.40 5.90
CA THR A 3 59.94 -3.73 6.10
C THR A 3 59.37 -2.76 7.13
N ARG A 4 58.28 -2.06 6.79
CA ARG A 4 57.54 -1.25 7.76
C ARG A 4 56.71 -2.22 8.62
N SER A 5 57.10 -2.36 9.88
CA SER A 5 56.33 -3.13 10.87
C SER A 5 55.13 -2.30 11.32
N PHE A 6 53.92 -2.79 11.09
CA PHE A 6 52.68 -2.16 11.53
C PHE A 6 52.57 -2.27 13.05
N THR A 7 52.20 -1.19 13.73
CA THR A 7 51.99 -1.21 15.18
C THR A 7 50.55 -1.62 15.53
N LEU A 8 50.38 -2.31 16.66
CA LEU A 8 49.05 -2.64 17.20
C LEU A 8 48.18 -1.38 17.39
N ILE A 9 48.79 -0.25 17.75
CA ILE A 9 48.08 1.01 17.97
C ILE A 9 47.54 1.58 16.65
N GLU A 10 48.31 1.55 15.57
CA GLU A 10 47.84 2.01 14.26
C GLU A 10 46.63 1.19 13.78
N LEU A 11 46.64 -0.12 13.97
CA LEU A 11 45.51 -0.98 13.62
C LEU A 11 44.29 -0.64 14.49
N LEU A 12 44.50 -0.45 15.80
CA LEU A 12 43.44 -0.21 16.77
C LEU A 12 42.72 1.13 16.53
N VAL A 13 43.45 2.19 16.19
CA VAL A 13 42.87 3.50 15.85
C VAL A 13 42.03 3.41 14.58
N VAL A 14 42.49 2.68 13.56
CA VAL A 14 41.75 2.53 12.30
C VAL A 14 40.43 1.79 12.51
N VAL A 15 40.45 0.67 13.24
CA VAL A 15 39.20 -0.06 13.51
C VAL A 15 38.26 0.75 14.40
N ALA A 16 38.78 1.55 15.34
CA ALA A 16 37.97 2.46 16.15
C ALA A 16 37.27 3.52 15.28
N ILE A 17 37.97 4.14 14.33
CA ILE A 17 37.38 5.12 13.41
C ILE A 17 36.32 4.44 12.52
N VAL A 18 36.63 3.27 11.94
CA VAL A 18 35.67 2.52 11.12
C VAL A 18 34.42 2.15 11.91
N ALA A 19 34.57 1.71 13.17
CA ALA A 19 33.45 1.38 14.04
C ALA A 19 32.53 2.59 14.29
N VAL A 20 33.09 3.77 14.54
CA VAL A 20 32.30 5.00 14.70
C VAL A 20 31.56 5.38 13.41
N LEU A 21 32.23 5.28 12.25
CA LEU A 21 31.59 5.56 10.96
C LEU A 21 30.43 4.61 10.67
N VAL A 22 30.64 3.30 10.87
CA VAL A 22 29.60 2.28 10.65
C VAL A 22 28.42 2.48 11.62
N ALA A 23 28.69 2.84 12.87
CA ALA A 23 27.64 3.11 13.87
C ALA A 23 26.67 4.22 13.44
N ILE A 24 27.16 5.25 12.71
CA ILE A 24 26.33 6.34 12.19
C ILE A 24 25.69 5.96 10.84
N LEU A 25 26.36 5.17 10.01
CA LEU A 25 25.89 4.78 8.68
C LEU A 25 24.75 3.76 8.72
N LEU A 26 24.77 2.79 9.64
CA LEU A 26 23.77 1.71 9.69
C LEU A 26 22.33 2.22 9.93
N PRO A 27 22.06 3.12 10.90
CA PRO A 27 20.72 3.67 11.09
C PRO A 27 20.25 4.47 9.87
N ALA A 28 21.12 5.30 9.31
CA ALA A 28 20.80 6.12 8.14
C ALA A 28 20.48 5.26 6.90
N LEU A 29 21.26 4.20 6.67
CA LEU A 29 21.00 3.27 5.56
C LEU A 29 19.69 2.51 5.74
N THR A 30 19.33 2.16 6.97
CA THR A 30 18.07 1.45 7.26
C THR A 30 16.88 2.35 6.94
N ALA A 31 16.89 3.60 7.43
CA ALA A 31 15.86 4.59 7.11
C ALA A 31 15.75 4.86 5.60
N ALA A 32 16.88 4.98 4.90
CA ALA A 32 16.89 5.19 3.45
C ALA A 32 16.26 4.01 2.68
N ARG A 33 16.52 2.77 3.11
CA ARG A 33 15.93 1.57 2.50
C ARG A 33 14.42 1.50 2.72
N ASP A 34 13.95 1.86 3.91
CA ASP A 34 12.51 1.87 4.19
C ASP A 34 11.77 2.96 3.42
N GLN A 35 12.38 4.14 3.25
CA GLN A 35 11.86 5.19 2.37
C GLN A 35 11.82 4.76 0.89
N ALA A 36 12.82 4.02 0.42
CA ALA A 36 12.80 3.48 -0.95
C ALA A 36 11.66 2.47 -1.13
N ARG A 37 11.43 1.60 -0.13
CA ARG A 37 10.33 0.63 -0.16
C ARG A 37 8.95 1.28 -0.10
N SER A 38 8.76 2.35 0.68
CA SER A 38 7.49 3.11 0.70
C SER A 38 7.22 3.77 -0.64
N THR A 39 8.24 4.32 -1.28
CA THR A 39 8.14 4.90 -2.64
C THR A 39 7.69 3.86 -3.67
N ILE A 40 8.20 2.62 -3.56
CA ILE A 40 7.75 1.51 -4.40
C ILE A 40 6.27 1.17 -4.13
N CYS A 41 5.84 1.03 -2.88
CA CYS A 41 4.43 0.73 -2.59
C CYS A 41 3.49 1.85 -3.02
N ALA A 42 3.89 3.12 -2.90
CA ALA A 42 3.14 4.25 -3.46
C ALA A 42 3.02 4.16 -5.00
N THR A 43 4.11 3.81 -5.69
CA THR A 43 4.11 3.64 -7.15
C THR A 43 3.22 2.47 -7.58
N ASN A 44 3.23 1.38 -6.81
CA ASN A 44 2.36 0.22 -7.04
C ASN A 44 0.88 0.60 -6.87
N LEU A 45 0.52 1.25 -5.77
CA LEU A 45 -0.84 1.73 -5.52
C LEU A 45 -1.34 2.67 -6.62
N ARG A 46 -0.49 3.58 -7.12
CA ARG A 46 -0.84 4.45 -8.25
C ARG A 46 -1.13 3.66 -9.52
N GLN A 47 -0.32 2.63 -9.81
CA GLN A 47 -0.56 1.75 -10.97
C GLN A 47 -1.87 0.98 -10.83
N VAL A 48 -2.18 0.46 -9.64
CA VAL A 48 -3.48 -0.19 -9.36
C VAL A 48 -4.64 0.80 -9.53
N GLY A 49 -4.52 2.01 -8.98
CA GLY A 49 -5.51 3.08 -9.15
C GLY A 49 -5.73 3.46 -10.62
N THR A 50 -4.65 3.54 -11.40
CA THR A 50 -4.72 3.81 -12.84
C THR A 50 -5.40 2.67 -13.59
N ALA A 51 -5.04 1.42 -13.29
CA ALA A 51 -5.65 0.24 -13.88
C ALA A 51 -7.14 0.13 -13.55
N TYR A 52 -7.55 0.53 -12.34
CA TYR A 52 -8.95 0.60 -11.93
C TYR A 52 -9.74 1.59 -12.77
N ARG A 53 -9.16 2.78 -13.01
CA ARG A 53 -9.77 3.80 -13.88
C ARG A 53 -9.83 3.35 -15.34
N LEU A 54 -8.78 2.72 -15.85
CA LEU A 54 -8.75 2.18 -17.20
C LEU A 54 -9.85 1.13 -17.40
N TYR A 55 -10.07 0.25 -16.42
CA TYR A 55 -11.21 -0.66 -16.46
C TYR A 55 -12.54 0.09 -16.59
N ALA A 56 -12.75 1.13 -15.78
CA ALA A 56 -13.98 1.92 -15.83
C ALA A 56 -14.18 2.56 -17.20
N ASP A 57 -13.14 3.16 -17.77
CA ASP A 57 -13.16 3.77 -19.10
C ASP A 57 -13.57 2.75 -20.19
N GLU A 58 -13.05 1.52 -20.13
CA GLU A 58 -13.40 0.44 -21.06
C GLU A 58 -14.83 -0.12 -20.86
N HIS A 59 -15.38 0.00 -19.65
CA HIS A 59 -16.69 -0.56 -19.28
C HIS A 59 -17.77 0.51 -19.15
N SER A 60 -17.70 1.58 -19.96
CA SER A 60 -18.69 2.67 -19.98
C SER A 60 -18.88 3.33 -18.62
N GLY A 61 -17.79 3.55 -17.89
CA GLY A 61 -17.79 4.14 -16.55
C GLY A 61 -18.17 3.17 -15.43
N ARG A 62 -18.41 1.88 -15.73
CA ARG A 62 -18.76 0.89 -14.70
C ARG A 62 -17.52 0.41 -13.97
N LEU A 63 -17.57 0.42 -12.65
CA LEU A 63 -16.49 -0.06 -11.82
C LEU A 63 -16.45 -1.60 -11.78
N PRO A 64 -15.26 -2.18 -11.53
CA PRO A 64 -15.12 -3.60 -11.29
C PRO A 64 -16.07 -4.04 -10.17
N PRO A 65 -16.84 -5.12 -10.38
CA PRO A 65 -17.69 -5.64 -9.33
C PRO A 65 -16.81 -6.15 -8.19
N ASN A 66 -17.18 -5.76 -6.98
CA ASN A 66 -16.51 -6.21 -5.77
C ASN A 66 -16.77 -7.69 -5.52
N TRP A 67 -18.00 -8.11 -5.79
CA TRP A 67 -18.48 -9.46 -5.62
C TRP A 67 -19.07 -9.96 -6.92
N ASP A 68 -18.71 -11.17 -7.32
CA ASP A 68 -19.25 -11.85 -8.48
C ASP A 68 -19.53 -13.31 -8.13
N PRO A 69 -20.81 -13.72 -8.01
CA PRO A 69 -21.16 -15.08 -7.63
C PRO A 69 -20.83 -16.12 -8.72
N THR A 70 -20.44 -15.67 -9.92
CA THR A 70 -20.05 -16.55 -11.04
C THR A 70 -18.56 -16.89 -11.05
N ILE A 71 -17.74 -16.15 -10.29
CA ILE A 71 -16.32 -16.45 -10.10
C ILE A 71 -16.18 -17.43 -8.93
N SER A 72 -15.32 -18.42 -9.09
CA SER A 72 -15.21 -19.60 -8.22
C SER A 72 -14.54 -19.29 -6.87
N ASN A 73 -15.13 -18.44 -6.02
CA ASN A 73 -15.02 -18.50 -4.56
C ASN A 73 -15.98 -17.48 -3.90
N PRO A 74 -17.14 -17.90 -3.37
CA PRO A 74 -18.16 -16.98 -2.90
C PRO A 74 -17.82 -16.20 -1.63
N ASP A 75 -16.66 -16.40 -0.99
CA ASP A 75 -16.27 -15.59 0.19
C ASP A 75 -15.34 -14.42 -0.18
N TRP A 76 -15.06 -14.20 -1.47
CA TRP A 76 -13.89 -13.48 -1.97
C TRP A 76 -14.28 -12.24 -2.77
N TYR A 77 -13.52 -11.16 -2.60
CA TYR A 77 -13.67 -9.96 -3.42
C TYR A 77 -12.86 -10.10 -4.71
N HIS A 78 -13.48 -9.89 -5.87
CA HIS A 78 -12.90 -10.23 -7.18
C HIS A 78 -12.40 -9.02 -7.98
N TRP A 79 -12.50 -7.80 -7.45
CA TRP A 79 -12.14 -6.57 -8.17
C TRP A 79 -10.72 -6.64 -8.78
N HIS A 80 -9.78 -7.29 -8.10
CA HIS A 80 -8.40 -7.43 -8.54
C HIS A 80 -8.26 -8.33 -9.79
N GLU A 81 -9.17 -9.28 -10.02
CA GLU A 81 -9.17 -10.14 -11.21
C GLU A 81 -9.59 -9.34 -12.45
N TYR A 82 -10.52 -8.41 -12.26
CA TYR A 82 -10.98 -7.49 -13.30
C TYR A 82 -9.93 -6.44 -13.65
N VAL A 83 -9.34 -5.81 -12.63
CA VAL A 83 -8.28 -4.82 -12.80
C VAL A 83 -6.98 -5.46 -13.26
N GLY A 84 -6.69 -6.69 -12.83
CA GLY A 84 -5.47 -7.42 -13.19
C GLY A 84 -5.31 -7.65 -14.69
N LYS A 85 -6.40 -7.62 -15.48
CA LYS A 85 -6.33 -7.66 -16.94
C LYS A 85 -5.70 -6.40 -17.55
N GLN A 86 -5.73 -5.28 -16.83
CA GLN A 86 -5.15 -4.00 -17.23
C GLN A 86 -3.67 -3.87 -16.84
N ILE A 87 -3.12 -4.87 -16.15
CA ILE A 87 -1.77 -4.86 -15.62
C ILE A 87 -0.98 -5.98 -16.30
N PRO A 88 0.30 -5.76 -16.68
CA PRO A 88 1.15 -6.83 -17.18
C PRO A 88 1.19 -8.03 -16.23
N SER A 89 1.05 -9.24 -16.77
CA SER A 89 0.94 -10.47 -15.98
C SER A 89 2.22 -10.83 -15.20
N ASP A 90 3.36 -10.28 -15.58
CA ASP A 90 4.67 -10.40 -14.93
C ASP A 90 4.91 -9.30 -13.87
N SER A 91 3.95 -8.41 -13.66
CA SER A 91 4.09 -7.29 -12.73
C SER A 91 3.98 -7.70 -11.27
N ASN A 92 4.92 -7.21 -10.45
CA ASN A 92 4.89 -7.32 -8.99
C ASN A 92 4.06 -6.21 -8.32
N VAL A 93 3.20 -5.52 -9.06
CA VAL A 93 2.41 -4.38 -8.56
C VAL A 93 1.50 -4.75 -7.40
N TRP A 94 1.15 -6.02 -7.25
CA TRP A 94 0.25 -6.49 -6.19
C TRP A 94 0.96 -6.72 -4.85
N VAL A 95 2.28 -6.72 -4.84
CA VAL A 95 3.11 -7.06 -3.68
C VAL A 95 3.78 -5.80 -3.14
N CYS A 96 3.64 -5.58 -1.84
CA CYS A 96 4.38 -4.52 -1.16
C CYS A 96 5.71 -5.09 -0.61
N PRO A 97 6.89 -4.53 -0.96
CA PRO A 97 8.20 -4.98 -0.48
C PRO A 97 8.42 -4.97 1.05
N THR A 98 7.57 -4.29 1.82
CA THR A 98 7.60 -4.31 3.30
C THR A 98 6.67 -5.36 3.88
N ASN A 99 5.89 -6.09 3.07
CA ASN A 99 5.00 -7.12 3.56
C ASN A 99 5.80 -8.34 4.05
N PRO A 100 5.78 -8.67 5.36
CA PRO A 100 6.59 -9.75 5.91
C PRO A 100 6.17 -11.14 5.42
N TRP A 101 4.93 -11.29 4.97
CA TRP A 101 4.34 -12.57 4.60
C TRP A 101 4.63 -13.00 3.16
N HIS A 102 5.13 -12.09 2.32
CA HIS A 102 5.35 -12.32 0.88
C HIS A 102 4.11 -12.91 0.17
N SER A 103 2.92 -12.73 0.75
CA SER A 103 1.70 -13.44 0.38
C SER A 103 0.86 -12.55 -0.53
N GLY A 104 0.84 -12.88 -1.81
CA GLY A 104 -0.17 -12.44 -2.79
C GLY A 104 -0.40 -10.92 -2.86
N GLN A 105 -1.58 -10.57 -3.37
CA GLN A 105 -2.07 -9.20 -3.39
C GLN A 105 -2.16 -8.65 -1.96
N VAL A 106 -1.72 -7.41 -1.72
CA VAL A 106 -1.71 -6.80 -0.37
C VAL A 106 -2.36 -5.43 -0.30
N TYR A 107 -2.93 -4.96 -1.40
CA TYR A 107 -3.70 -3.73 -1.46
C TYR A 107 -5.18 -4.07 -1.35
N GLY A 108 -5.90 -3.30 -0.55
CA GLY A 108 -7.36 -3.42 -0.43
C GLY A 108 -8.05 -2.19 -1.00
N ILE A 109 -9.27 -2.38 -1.49
CA ILE A 109 -10.14 -1.30 -1.96
C ILE A 109 -11.01 -0.78 -0.82
N ASN A 110 -11.31 0.51 -0.83
CA ASN A 110 -12.29 1.13 0.04
C ASN A 110 -13.69 0.57 -0.26
N VAL A 111 -14.31 -0.10 0.72
CA VAL A 111 -15.66 -0.66 0.55
C VAL A 111 -16.70 0.38 0.20
N HIS A 112 -16.57 1.63 0.65
CA HIS A 112 -17.57 2.66 0.35
C HIS A 112 -17.55 3.11 -1.11
N VAL A 113 -16.40 2.96 -1.78
CA VAL A 113 -16.28 3.14 -3.23
C VAL A 113 -16.77 1.88 -3.97
N SER A 114 -16.53 0.71 -3.39
CA SER A 114 -16.77 -0.59 -4.05
C SER A 114 -18.19 -1.17 -3.86
N TYR A 115 -18.89 -0.82 -2.78
CA TYR A 115 -20.27 -1.22 -2.43
C TYR A 115 -21.31 -0.13 -2.74
N ALA A 116 -21.03 0.79 -3.67
CA ALA A 116 -22.09 1.53 -4.34
C ALA A 116 -22.94 0.52 -5.13
N ASN A 117 -23.88 -0.11 -4.41
CA ASN A 117 -24.77 -1.15 -4.87
C ASN A 117 -25.63 -0.58 -6.00
N ASP A 118 -25.88 -1.41 -7.03
CA ASP A 118 -26.81 -1.20 -8.17
C ASP A 118 -26.19 -0.90 -9.54
N PHE A 119 -24.92 -1.25 -9.79
CA PHE A 119 -24.31 -1.17 -11.13
C PHE A 119 -24.32 0.24 -11.78
N GLU A 120 -24.80 1.27 -11.07
CA GLU A 120 -24.72 2.69 -11.39
C GLU A 120 -23.48 3.29 -10.73
N ALA A 121 -22.31 2.74 -11.03
CA ALA A 121 -21.04 3.21 -10.49
C ALA A 121 -20.47 4.42 -11.28
N LEU A 122 -21.35 5.14 -11.98
CA LEU A 122 -21.01 6.12 -13.01
C LEU A 122 -20.83 7.55 -12.47
N SER A 123 -21.41 7.92 -11.33
CA SER A 123 -21.27 9.29 -10.78
C SER A 123 -20.08 9.47 -9.84
N VAL A 124 -19.53 8.38 -9.29
CA VAL A 124 -18.56 8.47 -8.19
C VAL A 124 -17.25 9.12 -8.65
N PHE A 125 -16.69 8.77 -9.81
CA PHE A 125 -15.39 9.35 -10.23
C PHE A 125 -15.49 10.73 -10.88
N ASP A 126 -16.58 11.02 -11.57
CA ASP A 126 -16.78 12.33 -12.21
C ASP A 126 -17.20 13.40 -11.19
N ASP A 127 -17.92 13.03 -10.11
CA ASP A 127 -18.29 13.95 -9.02
C ASP A 127 -17.30 13.96 -7.83
N LEU A 128 -16.54 12.88 -7.58
CA LEU A 128 -15.52 12.81 -6.52
C LEU A 128 -14.10 12.92 -7.06
N LEU A 129 -13.77 14.09 -7.62
CA LEU A 129 -12.37 14.57 -7.65
C LEU A 129 -11.94 15.04 -6.25
N THR A 130 -12.23 14.27 -5.21
CA THR A 130 -11.84 14.65 -3.86
C THR A 130 -10.45 14.09 -3.57
N SER A 131 -9.53 14.99 -3.23
CA SER A 131 -8.27 14.65 -2.60
C SER A 131 -8.47 14.18 -1.14
N GLU A 132 -9.70 13.92 -0.73
CA GLU A 132 -10.08 13.62 0.66
C GLU A 132 -10.45 12.15 0.83
N ALA A 133 -11.00 11.50 -0.21
CA ALA A 133 -11.39 10.10 -0.15
C ALA A 133 -10.36 9.18 -0.80
N PHE A 134 -9.93 8.16 -0.06
CA PHE A 134 -9.03 7.15 -0.58
C PHE A 134 -9.76 6.01 -1.30
N LEU A 135 -9.16 5.55 -2.40
CA LEU A 135 -9.63 4.47 -3.25
C LEU A 135 -9.03 3.11 -2.83
N PHE A 136 -7.70 3.04 -2.74
CA PHE A 136 -6.98 1.85 -2.27
C PHE A 136 -6.00 2.20 -1.16
N GLY A 137 -5.58 1.19 -0.42
CA GLY A 137 -4.46 1.33 0.50
C GLY A 137 -3.87 -0.01 0.91
N ASP A 138 -2.84 0.06 1.75
CA ASP A 138 -2.19 -1.11 2.31
C ASP A 138 -3.17 -1.94 3.13
N GLY A 139 -3.58 -3.10 2.63
CA GLY A 139 -4.52 -4.01 3.29
C GLY A 139 -3.85 -5.28 3.86
N PRO A 140 -4.56 -6.06 4.68
CA PRO A 140 -4.04 -7.30 5.25
C PRO A 140 -3.65 -8.32 4.17
N ASN A 141 -4.46 -8.42 3.11
CA ASN A 141 -4.28 -9.24 1.92
C ASN A 141 -5.32 -8.80 0.86
N GLY A 142 -5.13 -9.19 -0.40
CA GLY A 142 -5.98 -8.77 -1.54
C GLY A 142 -7.26 -9.56 -1.67
N TRP A 143 -7.49 -10.50 -0.77
CA TRP A 143 -8.74 -11.26 -0.64
C TRP A 143 -9.77 -10.53 0.23
N LYS A 144 -9.35 -9.47 0.95
CA LYS A 144 -10.19 -8.68 1.84
C LYS A 144 -10.19 -7.21 1.41
N ASN A 145 -11.38 -6.61 1.37
CA ASN A 145 -11.47 -5.16 1.25
C ASN A 145 -10.99 -4.47 2.52
N LEU A 146 -10.63 -3.20 2.38
CA LEU A 146 -10.53 -2.30 3.50
C LEU A 146 -11.97 -2.07 3.99
N SER A 147 -12.35 -2.85 5.01
CA SER A 147 -13.66 -2.97 5.62
C SER A 147 -14.28 -1.63 6.06
N TRP A 148 -15.57 -1.68 6.41
CA TRP A 148 -16.38 -0.62 7.04
C TRP A 148 -15.75 0.02 8.29
N THR A 149 -14.69 -0.60 8.81
CA THR A 149 -13.88 -0.13 9.92
C THR A 149 -12.52 0.32 9.41
N TYR A 150 -12.31 1.64 9.27
CA TYR A 150 -11.00 2.26 8.99
C TYR A 150 -9.97 2.09 10.15
N GLY A 151 -10.08 1.04 10.97
CA GLY A 151 -9.28 0.89 12.19
C GLY A 151 -7.98 0.11 11.97
N VAL A 152 -6.91 0.62 12.57
CA VAL A 152 -5.84 -0.17 13.21
C VAL A 152 -5.66 0.48 14.60
N PRO A 153 -5.35 -0.25 15.70
CA PRO A 153 -4.30 -1.27 15.81
C PRO A 153 -4.73 -2.61 16.46
N GLY A 154 -4.05 -3.72 16.12
CA GLY A 154 -4.13 -4.99 16.87
C GLY A 154 -5.18 -6.01 16.44
N ALA A 155 -5.85 -5.83 15.30
CA ALA A 155 -6.84 -6.80 14.84
C ALA A 155 -6.16 -8.08 14.33
N ASP A 156 -6.31 -9.16 15.09
CA ASP A 156 -6.29 -10.53 14.60
C ASP A 156 -6.85 -10.59 13.18
N TYR A 157 -6.06 -11.11 12.23
CA TYR A 157 -6.27 -11.58 10.84
C TYR A 157 -7.71 -11.59 10.24
N GLY A 158 -8.52 -10.58 10.52
CA GLY A 158 -9.98 -10.69 10.58
C GLY A 158 -10.66 -9.38 10.20
N ALA A 159 -10.25 -8.25 10.79
CA ALA A 159 -10.81 -6.93 10.50
C ALA A 159 -10.04 -6.24 9.36
N GLY A 160 -10.73 -5.86 8.28
CA GLY A 160 -10.13 -5.26 7.09
C GLY A 160 -9.71 -3.80 7.29
N GLY A 161 -8.65 -3.55 8.05
CA GLY A 161 -8.08 -2.20 8.24
C GLY A 161 -6.94 -1.87 7.27
N LEU A 162 -6.49 -0.61 7.29
CA LEU A 162 -5.20 -0.23 6.70
C LEU A 162 -4.05 -0.85 7.51
N HIS A 163 -2.93 -1.19 6.86
CA HIS A 163 -1.78 -1.81 7.50
C HIS A 163 -0.58 -0.87 7.48
N LEU A 164 -0.09 -0.50 8.66
CA LEU A 164 1.02 0.44 8.83
C LEU A 164 2.40 -0.21 8.55
N ARG A 165 2.69 -0.53 7.28
CA ARG A 165 3.90 -1.27 6.88
C ARG A 165 5.11 -0.40 6.53
N HIS A 166 4.98 0.93 6.56
CA HIS A 166 6.00 1.87 6.12
C HIS A 166 6.45 2.81 7.23
N ALA A 167 7.14 2.26 8.24
CA ALA A 167 7.53 2.98 9.45
C ALA A 167 6.31 3.61 10.15
N GLU A 168 5.37 2.75 10.57
CA GLU A 168 4.10 3.15 11.23
C GLU A 168 3.17 3.98 10.35
N ARG A 169 3.35 3.90 9.02
CA ARG A 169 2.46 4.51 8.03
C ARG A 169 1.89 3.48 7.07
N ALA A 170 0.63 3.67 6.66
CA ALA A 170 0.02 2.98 5.53
C ALA A 170 0.07 3.90 4.30
N MET A 171 0.40 3.35 3.14
CA MET A 171 0.22 4.03 1.87
C MET A 171 -1.24 3.92 1.43
N VAL A 172 -1.78 5.01 0.92
CA VAL A 172 -3.10 5.08 0.29
C VAL A 172 -2.98 5.78 -1.06
N VAL A 173 -3.91 5.45 -1.96
CA VAL A 173 -4.14 6.20 -3.20
C VAL A 173 -5.55 6.75 -3.17
N MET A 174 -5.66 8.02 -3.52
CA MET A 174 -6.90 8.78 -3.50
C MET A 174 -7.70 8.61 -4.78
N LEU A 175 -8.98 9.02 -4.76
CA LEU A 175 -9.85 8.92 -5.93
C LEU A 175 -9.34 9.72 -7.12
N ASP A 176 -8.66 10.84 -6.87
CA ASP A 176 -7.97 11.64 -7.89
C ASP A 176 -6.64 11.02 -8.39
N GLY A 177 -6.21 9.90 -7.81
CA GLY A 177 -4.98 9.17 -8.14
C GLY A 177 -3.72 9.62 -7.39
N HIS A 178 -3.79 10.64 -6.51
CA HIS A 178 -2.64 11.00 -5.70
C HIS A 178 -2.38 9.95 -4.62
N THR A 179 -1.12 9.81 -4.21
CA THR A 179 -0.71 8.81 -3.22
C THR A 179 -0.11 9.51 -2.03
N GLU A 180 -0.46 9.05 -0.84
CA GLU A 180 0.05 9.63 0.40
C GLU A 180 0.23 8.56 1.48
N ALA A 181 1.00 8.93 2.50
CA ALA A 181 1.31 8.09 3.63
C ALA A 181 0.56 8.57 4.86
N ARG A 182 -0.17 7.69 5.55
CA ARG A 182 -0.98 8.03 6.73
C ARG A 182 -0.56 7.23 7.94
N THR A 183 -0.40 7.91 9.06
CA THR A 183 -0.18 7.31 10.39
C THR A 183 -1.50 6.89 11.04
N ASP A 184 -1.44 6.09 12.09
CA ASP A 184 -2.62 5.63 12.84
C ASP A 184 -3.56 6.77 13.26
N GLY A 185 -3.00 7.88 13.77
CA GLY A 185 -3.79 9.05 14.20
C GLY A 185 -4.36 9.89 13.06
N GLU A 186 -3.89 9.68 11.82
CA GLU A 186 -4.41 10.33 10.62
C GLU A 186 -5.47 9.47 9.91
N ILE A 187 -5.71 8.24 10.37
CA ILE A 187 -6.75 7.34 9.86
C ILE A 187 -7.91 7.37 10.88
N PRO A 188 -9.16 7.65 10.51
CA PRO A 188 -10.27 7.77 11.45
C PRO A 188 -10.73 6.40 11.86
N ALA A 189 -11.54 6.40 12.91
CA ALA A 189 -12.28 5.23 13.29
C ALA A 189 -13.28 4.80 12.18
N ALA A 190 -13.68 3.54 12.30
CA ALA A 190 -14.81 2.97 11.60
C ALA A 190 -16.01 3.92 11.50
N HIS A 191 -16.77 3.84 10.39
CA HIS A 191 -18.06 4.53 10.16
C HIS A 191 -18.07 5.91 9.48
N VAL A 192 -16.94 6.45 9.01
CA VAL A 192 -16.95 7.70 8.19
C VAL A 192 -17.15 7.35 6.71
N SER A 193 -18.41 7.30 6.26
CA SER A 193 -18.85 6.71 4.99
C SER A 193 -18.18 7.25 3.74
N PHE A 194 -17.67 8.47 3.78
CA PHE A 194 -16.79 9.03 2.79
C PHE A 194 -15.89 9.91 3.62
N TRP A 195 -14.59 9.64 3.58
CA TRP A 195 -13.63 10.54 4.17
C TRP A 195 -13.75 11.90 3.45
N SER A 196 -14.56 12.79 4.01
CA SER A 196 -14.39 14.22 3.87
C SER A 196 -13.52 14.63 5.04
N GLY A 197 -12.41 15.30 4.78
CA GLY A 197 -11.57 15.84 5.84
C GLY A 197 -12.33 16.92 6.61
N ARG A 198 -13.10 16.52 7.63
CA ARG A 198 -13.54 17.33 8.77
C ARG A 198 -14.30 16.51 9.81
#